data_AF-A0A1V5WLZ6-F1
#
_entry.id   AF-A0A1V5WLZ6-F1
#
_cell.length_a   1.000
_cell.length_b   1.000
_cell.length_c   1.000
_cell.angle_alpha   90.00
_cell.angle_beta   90.00
_cell.angle_gamma   90.00
#
_symmetry.space_group_name_H-M   'P 1'
#
loop_
_entity.id
_entity.type
_entity.pdbx_description
1 polymer ?
#
loop_
_entity_poly.entity_id
_entity_poly.type
_entity_poly.pdbx_seq_one_letter_code
_entity_poly.pdbx_strand_id
1 'polypeptide(L)'
;MKLGSPEGLVNALGLAVDEIISNIEDHSDARYGWINAQYYPNLKYLDMCIVDTGITINGKYKKVGMIFENDLEALKKALEGKSSKPEKIRGSGLPTFTKMITKGLKGEIVIISGGAIVYANENSDPLVQKLSVRWDGTIVALRIPKNSAAVDYTNFIE
;
A
#
# COMPACT_ATOMS: atom_id res chain seq x y z
N MET A 1 14.46 4.01 -22.75
CA MET A 1 14.92 3.28 -21.54
C MET A 1 14.41 1.85 -21.66
N LYS A 2 15.24 0.81 -21.45
CA LYS A 2 14.80 -0.58 -21.63
C LYS A 2 13.94 -1.01 -20.43
N LEU A 3 12.65 -0.81 -20.59
CA LEU A 3 11.57 -1.24 -19.72
C LEU A 3 11.63 -2.77 -19.60
N GLY A 4 11.92 -3.26 -18.39
CA GLY A 4 12.10 -4.69 -18.09
C GLY A 4 13.44 -5.10 -17.49
N SER A 5 14.35 -4.16 -17.26
CA SER A 5 15.60 -4.36 -16.52
C SER A 5 15.35 -4.36 -14.98
N PRO A 6 16.34 -4.72 -14.14
CA PRO A 6 16.30 -4.47 -12.70
C PRO A 6 15.84 -3.06 -12.31
N GLU A 7 16.06 -2.07 -13.19
CA GLU A 7 15.60 -0.68 -13.01
C GLU A 7 14.07 -0.57 -13.02
N GLY A 8 13.35 -1.39 -13.80
CA GLY A 8 11.88 -1.39 -13.83
C GLY A 8 11.26 -1.88 -12.52
N LEU A 9 11.87 -2.91 -11.91
CA LEU A 9 11.49 -3.40 -10.58
C LEU A 9 11.81 -2.37 -9.49
N VAL A 10 13.01 -1.76 -9.55
CA VAL A 10 13.42 -0.69 -8.63
C VAL A 10 12.49 0.51 -8.73
N ASN A 11 12.08 0.90 -9.94
CA ASN A 11 11.13 1.99 -10.14
C ASN A 11 9.73 1.66 -9.61
N ALA A 12 9.22 0.46 -9.88
CA ALA A 12 7.92 0.02 -9.36
C ALA A 12 7.90 0.00 -7.82
N LEU A 13 8.97 -0.53 -7.21
CA LEU A 13 9.12 -0.53 -5.76
C LEU A 13 9.30 0.89 -5.20
N GLY A 14 10.07 1.74 -5.88
CA GLY A 14 10.25 3.15 -5.53
C GLY A 14 8.92 3.89 -5.51
N LEU A 15 8.14 3.79 -6.58
CA LEU A 15 6.81 4.40 -6.67
C LEU A 15 5.83 3.87 -5.60
N ALA A 16 5.91 2.58 -5.29
CA ALA A 16 5.16 1.96 -4.21
C ALA A 16 5.51 2.58 -2.85
N VAL A 17 6.81 2.69 -2.57
CA VAL A 17 7.33 3.25 -1.31
C VAL A 17 7.01 4.74 -1.23
N ASP A 18 7.21 5.50 -2.30
CA ASP A 18 6.91 6.93 -2.37
C ASP A 18 5.43 7.22 -2.12
N GLU A 19 4.51 6.42 -2.65
CA GLU A 19 3.07 6.56 -2.38
C GLU A 19 2.75 6.29 -0.90
N ILE A 20 3.39 5.31 -0.27
CA ILE A 20 3.18 5.05 1.17
C ILE A 20 3.76 6.19 2.00
N ILE A 21 4.98 6.62 1.70
CA ILE A 21 5.65 7.71 2.42
C ILE A 21 4.88 9.02 2.26
N SER A 22 4.42 9.38 1.05
CA SER A 22 3.54 10.55 0.83
C SER A 22 2.25 10.42 1.64
N ASN A 23 1.66 9.23 1.73
CA ASN A 23 0.48 9.02 2.57
C ASN A 23 0.76 9.15 4.08
N ILE A 24 2.01 8.93 4.51
CA ILE A 24 2.44 9.20 5.88
C ILE A 24 2.71 10.70 6.06
N GLU A 25 3.60 11.29 5.27
CA GLU A 25 4.05 12.68 5.42
C GLU A 25 2.92 13.70 5.26
N ASP A 26 2.12 13.58 4.19
CA ASP A 26 1.14 14.60 3.84
C ASP A 26 -0.12 14.55 4.72
N HIS A 27 -0.30 13.45 5.45
CA HIS A 27 -1.67 12.96 5.67
C HIS A 27 -1.90 12.13 6.93
N SER A 28 -0.84 11.62 7.55
CA SER A 28 -1.00 10.79 8.75
C SER A 28 -0.97 11.62 10.04
N ASP A 29 -0.50 12.88 10.02
CA ASP A 29 -0.12 13.63 11.25
C ASP A 29 0.83 12.82 12.17
N ALA A 30 1.49 11.79 11.64
CA ALA A 30 2.33 10.92 12.44
C ALA A 30 3.54 11.69 12.95
N ARG A 31 3.84 11.51 14.24
CA ARG A 31 5.07 12.02 14.84
C ARG A 31 6.27 11.15 14.47
N TYR A 32 6.04 9.86 14.24
CA TYR A 32 7.05 8.86 13.96
C TYR A 32 6.59 7.90 12.86
N GLY A 33 7.54 7.49 12.03
CA GLY A 33 7.37 6.42 11.07
C GLY A 33 8.64 5.57 10.99
N TRP A 34 8.51 4.31 10.60
CA TRP A 34 9.61 3.38 10.45
C TRP A 34 9.48 2.61 9.16
N ILE A 35 10.63 2.30 8.56
CA ILE A 35 10.76 1.39 7.43
C ILE A 35 11.76 0.31 7.78
N ASN A 36 11.41 -0.94 7.47
CA ASN A 36 12.32 -2.08 7.52
C ASN A 36 12.21 -2.87 6.21
N ALA A 37 13.34 -3.36 5.72
CA ALA A 37 13.39 -4.23 4.57
C ALA A 37 14.46 -5.31 4.77
N GLN A 38 14.13 -6.55 4.41
CA GLN A 38 15.03 -7.69 4.51
C GLN A 38 14.86 -8.61 3.31
N TYR A 39 15.95 -8.83 2.60
CA TYR A 39 16.02 -9.84 1.54
C TYR A 39 16.51 -11.17 2.13
N TYR A 40 15.85 -12.27 1.75
CA TYR A 40 16.17 -13.63 2.17
C TYR A 40 16.73 -14.41 0.96
N PRO A 41 18.06 -14.53 0.80
CA PRO A 41 18.66 -15.10 -0.42
C PRO A 41 18.25 -16.55 -0.69
N ASN A 42 18.14 -17.37 0.36
CA ASN A 42 17.79 -18.78 0.25
C ASN A 42 16.30 -18.99 -0.08
N LEU A 43 15.44 -18.12 0.44
CA LEU A 43 13.99 -18.17 0.21
C LEU A 43 13.57 -17.38 -1.02
N LYS A 44 14.49 -16.57 -1.57
CA LYS A 44 14.30 -15.80 -2.80
C LYS A 44 13.11 -14.84 -2.72
N TYR A 45 13.01 -14.07 -1.65
CA TYR A 45 12.04 -12.96 -1.55
C TYR A 45 12.59 -11.81 -0.71
N LEU A 46 12.02 -10.62 -0.93
CA LEU A 46 12.19 -9.42 -0.14
C LEU A 46 10.93 -9.21 0.71
N ASP A 47 11.09 -9.09 2.02
CA ASP A 47 10.04 -8.53 2.88
C ASP A 47 10.35 -7.06 3.17
N MET A 48 9.33 -6.22 3.18
CA MET A 48 9.41 -4.82 3.59
C MET A 48 8.19 -4.48 4.43
N CYS A 49 8.39 -3.66 5.45
CA CYS A 49 7.33 -3.16 6.31
C CYS A 49 7.54 -1.66 6.55
N ILE A 50 6.49 -0.88 6.34
CA ILE A 50 6.43 0.54 6.62
C ILE A 50 5.30 0.74 7.63
N VAL A 51 5.56 1.52 8.68
CA VAL A 51 4.59 1.77 9.75
C VAL A 51 4.66 3.23 10.20
N ASP A 52 3.50 3.82 10.49
CA ASP A 52 3.35 5.13 11.09
C ASP A 52 2.44 5.08 12.34
N THR A 53 2.52 6.13 13.18
CA THR A 53 1.62 6.35 14.34
C THR A 53 0.61 7.47 14.10
N GLY A 54 0.06 7.53 12.89
CA GLY A 54 -0.82 8.61 12.47
C GLY A 54 -2.30 8.40 12.77
N ILE A 55 -3.14 9.22 12.13
CA ILE A 55 -4.58 9.30 12.39
C ILE A 55 -5.40 8.19 11.73
N THR A 56 -4.78 7.18 11.11
CA THR A 56 -5.42 6.12 10.29
C THR A 56 -6.07 6.66 9.01
N ILE A 57 -6.38 5.76 8.07
CA ILE A 57 -7.12 6.09 6.84
C ILE A 57 -8.51 6.67 7.15
N ASN A 58 -9.20 6.14 8.16
CA ASN A 58 -10.51 6.66 8.57
C ASN A 58 -10.42 8.05 9.20
N GLY A 59 -9.45 8.29 10.08
CA GLY A 59 -9.24 9.62 10.65
C GLY A 59 -8.88 10.65 9.59
N LYS A 60 -8.09 10.26 8.57
CA LYS A 60 -7.81 11.11 7.41
C LYS A 60 -9.08 11.50 6.66
N TYR A 61 -9.98 10.55 6.38
CA TYR A 61 -11.27 10.87 5.76
C TYR A 61 -12.12 11.82 6.60
N LYS A 62 -12.18 11.60 7.91
CA LYS A 62 -12.93 12.47 8.84
C LYS A 62 -12.42 13.91 8.81
N LYS A 63 -11.10 14.13 8.74
CA LYS A 63 -10.52 15.47 8.64
C LYS A 63 -10.98 16.26 7.41
N VAL A 64 -11.24 15.58 6.30
CA VAL A 64 -11.74 16.21 5.05
C VAL A 64 -13.27 16.14 4.92
N GLY A 65 -13.97 15.89 6.02
CA GLY A 65 -15.44 15.86 6.07
C GLY A 65 -16.09 14.61 5.48
N MET A 66 -15.31 13.57 5.17
CA MET A 66 -15.84 12.28 4.70
C MET A 66 -16.10 11.37 5.89
N ILE A 67 -17.35 10.98 6.07
CA ILE A 67 -17.78 10.20 7.23
C ILE A 67 -17.98 8.74 6.80
N PHE A 68 -17.20 7.85 7.42
CA PHE A 68 -17.39 6.41 7.36
C PHE A 68 -17.71 5.88 8.76
N GLU A 69 -18.51 4.82 8.82
CA GLU A 69 -18.98 4.23 10.07
C GLU A 69 -17.83 3.69 10.93
N ASN A 70 -16.86 3.03 10.29
CA ASN A 70 -15.76 2.37 10.96
C ASN A 70 -14.53 2.24 10.04
N ASP A 71 -13.41 1.78 10.61
CA ASP A 71 -12.14 1.65 9.87
C ASP A 71 -12.23 0.64 8.73
N LEU A 72 -13.06 -0.40 8.87
CA LEU A 72 -13.27 -1.41 7.84
C LEU A 72 -13.88 -0.78 6.59
N GLU A 73 -14.95 0.00 6.75
CA GLU A 73 -15.63 0.68 5.64
C GLU A 73 -14.72 1.74 5.00
N ALA A 74 -14.00 2.53 5.81
CA ALA A 74 -13.02 3.48 5.30
C ALA A 74 -11.93 2.80 4.45
N LEU A 75 -11.41 1.65 4.92
CA LEU A 75 -10.35 0.92 4.23
C LEU A 75 -10.85 0.28 2.93
N LYS A 76 -12.06 -0.29 2.91
CA LYS A 76 -12.71 -0.75 1.66
C LYS A 76 -12.84 0.39 0.65
N LYS A 77 -13.30 1.56 1.10
CA LYS A 77 -13.48 2.72 0.22
C LYS A 77 -12.16 3.24 -0.34
N ALA A 78 -11.08 3.19 0.45
CA ALA A 78 -9.74 3.49 -0.04
C ALA A 78 -9.29 2.50 -1.13
N LEU A 79 -9.55 1.19 -0.97
CA LEU A 79 -9.28 0.18 -2.00
C LEU A 79 -10.15 0.31 -3.25
N GLU A 80 -11.32 0.94 -3.16
CA GLU A 80 -12.16 1.31 -4.30
C GLU A 80 -11.70 2.61 -5.00
N GLY A 81 -10.63 3.25 -4.50
CA GLY A 81 -10.07 4.48 -5.07
C GLY A 81 -10.79 5.75 -4.64
N LYS A 82 -11.50 5.72 -3.50
CA LYS A 82 -11.87 6.96 -2.82
C LYS A 82 -10.59 7.65 -2.34
N SER A 83 -10.47 8.94 -2.64
CA SER A 83 -9.32 9.75 -2.22
C SER A 83 -9.77 10.82 -1.25
N SER A 84 -8.92 11.12 -0.28
CA SER A 84 -9.02 12.29 0.61
C SER A 84 -8.26 13.50 0.06
N LYS A 85 -7.47 13.34 -1.02
CA LYS A 85 -6.86 14.45 -1.75
C LYS A 85 -7.92 15.14 -2.64
N PRO A 86 -7.91 16.48 -2.75
CA PRO A 86 -8.87 17.23 -3.58
C PRO A 86 -8.71 16.92 -5.07
N GLU A 87 -7.50 16.58 -5.52
CA GLU A 87 -7.23 16.14 -6.89
C GLU A 87 -7.25 14.61 -6.96
N LYS A 88 -8.12 14.08 -7.82
CA LYS A 88 -8.17 12.64 -8.12
C LYS A 88 -7.25 12.38 -9.32
N ILE A 89 -6.00 12.06 -9.04
CA ILE A 89 -5.05 11.61 -10.08
C ILE A 89 -5.45 10.16 -10.44
N ARG A 90 -5.78 9.91 -11.72
CA ARG A 90 -5.97 8.53 -12.21
C ARG A 90 -4.65 7.76 -12.13
N GLY A 91 -4.73 6.45 -11.96
CA GLY A 91 -3.52 5.64 -11.76
C GLY A 91 -2.76 5.91 -10.45
N SER A 92 -3.40 6.44 -9.40
CA SER A 92 -2.74 6.74 -8.12
C SER A 92 -3.46 6.15 -6.91
N GLY A 93 -2.75 6.04 -5.79
CA GLY A 93 -3.30 5.62 -4.50
C GLY A 93 -3.32 4.11 -4.26
N LEU A 94 -4.03 3.73 -3.19
CA LEU A 94 -4.06 2.38 -2.65
C LEU A 94 -4.47 1.27 -3.64
N PRO A 95 -5.44 1.46 -4.57
CA PRO A 95 -5.83 0.41 -5.51
C PRO A 95 -4.74 0.12 -6.54
N THR A 96 -4.16 1.17 -7.12
CA THR A 96 -3.04 1.07 -8.08
C THR A 96 -1.86 0.38 -7.41
N PHE A 97 -1.50 0.84 -6.21
CA PHE A 97 -0.41 0.26 -5.44
C PHE A 97 -0.64 -1.23 -5.15
N THR A 98 -1.84 -1.60 -4.67
CA THR A 98 -2.20 -3.00 -4.41
C THR A 98 -2.10 -3.85 -5.67
N LYS A 99 -2.55 -3.35 -6.82
CA LYS A 99 -2.45 -4.06 -8.12
C LYS A 99 -1.01 -4.18 -8.59
N MET A 100 -0.19 -3.14 -8.45
CA MET A 100 1.21 -3.16 -8.84
C MET A 100 1.97 -4.23 -8.05
N ILE A 101 1.78 -4.30 -6.73
CA ILE A 101 2.39 -5.34 -5.90
C ILE A 101 1.88 -6.73 -6.30
N THR A 102 0.57 -6.93 -6.33
CA THR A 102 -0.01 -8.26 -6.49
C THR A 102 0.05 -8.81 -7.92
N LYS A 103 -0.19 -7.97 -8.93
CA LYS A 103 -0.25 -8.38 -10.34
C LYS A 103 1.04 -8.07 -11.09
N GLY A 104 1.67 -6.93 -10.81
CA GLY A 104 2.93 -6.54 -11.42
C GLY A 104 4.12 -7.31 -10.85
N LEU A 105 4.27 -7.29 -9.53
CA LEU A 105 5.41 -7.91 -8.84
C LEU A 105 5.17 -9.36 -8.41
N LYS A 106 3.94 -9.86 -8.56
CA LYS A 106 3.49 -11.16 -8.03
C LYS A 106 3.73 -11.29 -6.52
N GLY A 107 3.65 -10.17 -5.83
CA GLY A 107 3.86 -10.06 -4.40
C GLY A 107 2.59 -10.26 -3.58
N GLU A 108 2.79 -10.22 -2.28
CA GLU A 108 1.73 -10.20 -1.27
C GLU A 108 1.79 -8.87 -0.55
N ILE A 109 0.63 -8.38 -0.12
CA ILE A 109 0.50 -7.13 0.62
C ILE A 109 -0.48 -7.30 1.77
N VAL A 110 -0.09 -6.74 2.92
CA VAL A 110 -0.94 -6.53 4.09
C VAL A 110 -0.99 -5.04 4.39
N ILE A 111 -2.20 -4.50 4.55
CA ILE A 111 -2.41 -3.12 5.01
C ILE A 111 -3.26 -3.18 6.27
N ILE A 112 -2.77 -2.62 7.37
CA ILE A 112 -3.52 -2.44 8.61
C ILE A 112 -3.67 -0.95 8.86
N SER A 113 -4.88 -0.50 9.18
CA SER A 113 -5.11 0.89 9.57
C SER A 113 -6.28 0.94 10.56
N GLY A 114 -6.05 1.45 11.76
CA GLY A 114 -7.06 1.40 12.82
C GLY A 114 -7.37 -0.05 13.19
N GLY A 115 -8.66 -0.39 13.25
CA GLY A 115 -9.16 -1.73 13.54
C GLY A 115 -9.48 -2.58 12.30
N ALA A 116 -8.84 -2.32 11.16
CA ALA A 116 -9.09 -3.04 9.91
C ALA A 116 -7.80 -3.52 9.24
N ILE A 117 -7.92 -4.64 8.51
CA ILE A 117 -6.84 -5.27 7.75
C ILE A 117 -7.27 -5.59 6.33
N VAL A 118 -6.33 -5.46 5.41
CA VAL A 118 -6.38 -5.97 4.04
C VAL A 118 -5.28 -7.00 3.88
N TYR A 119 -5.59 -8.10 3.20
CA TYR A 119 -4.60 -8.99 2.62
C TYR A 119 -4.91 -9.17 1.13
N ALA A 120 -3.89 -9.07 0.27
CA ALA A 120 -4.04 -9.32 -1.15
C ALA A 120 -2.78 -10.00 -1.72
N ASN A 121 -2.99 -10.85 -2.73
CA ASN A 121 -1.93 -11.51 -3.48
C ASN A 121 -2.35 -11.67 -4.96
N GLU A 122 -1.54 -12.37 -5.75
CA GLU A 122 -1.82 -12.56 -7.18
C GLU A 122 -3.09 -13.38 -7.48
N ASN A 123 -3.54 -14.23 -6.55
CA ASN A 123 -4.54 -15.28 -6.77
C ASN A 123 -5.97 -14.90 -6.34
N SER A 124 -6.14 -13.84 -5.55
CA SER A 124 -7.45 -13.41 -5.07
C SER A 124 -7.62 -11.91 -5.11
N ASP A 125 -8.88 -11.46 -5.10
CA ASP A 125 -9.19 -10.08 -4.78
C ASP A 125 -8.78 -9.75 -3.33
N PRO A 126 -8.58 -8.46 -3.00
CA PRO A 126 -8.24 -8.05 -1.64
C PRO A 126 -9.29 -8.49 -0.62
N LEU A 127 -8.85 -9.27 0.36
CA LEU A 127 -9.67 -9.67 1.51
C LEU A 127 -9.59 -8.58 2.58
N VAL A 128 -10.72 -8.00 2.94
CA VAL A 128 -10.80 -6.95 3.97
C VAL A 128 -11.54 -7.49 5.19
N GLN A 129 -10.95 -7.37 6.38
CA GLN A 129 -11.52 -7.86 7.63
C GLN A 129 -11.35 -6.87 8.78
N LYS A 130 -12.20 -7.02 9.79
CA LYS A 130 -12.08 -6.29 11.06
C LYS A 130 -11.09 -7.02 11.97
N LEU A 131 -10.24 -6.28 12.65
CA LEU A 131 -9.35 -6.78 13.68
C LEU A 131 -9.98 -6.64 15.07
N SER A 132 -9.62 -7.55 15.97
CA SER A 132 -9.93 -7.43 17.41
C SER A 132 -9.05 -6.41 18.12
N VAL A 133 -7.91 -6.06 17.52
CA VAL A 133 -6.95 -5.06 18.00
C VAL A 133 -6.92 -3.88 17.07
N ARG A 134 -6.56 -2.70 17.60
CA ARG A 134 -6.48 -1.44 16.87
C ARG A 134 -5.04 -0.94 16.84
N TRP A 135 -4.59 -0.52 15.66
CA TRP A 135 -3.35 0.24 15.49
C TRP A 135 -3.70 1.70 15.16
N ASP A 136 -3.28 2.64 16.01
CA ASP A 136 -3.46 4.07 15.77
C ASP A 136 -2.39 4.61 14.81
N GLY A 137 -2.55 4.23 13.54
CA GLY A 137 -1.69 4.59 12.41
C GLY A 137 -1.98 3.68 11.22
N THR A 138 -1.00 3.54 10.33
CA THR A 138 -1.03 2.56 9.24
C THR A 138 0.19 1.65 9.29
N ILE A 139 0.01 0.37 8.96
CA ILE A 139 1.08 -0.60 8.70
C ILE A 139 0.87 -1.10 7.27
N VAL A 140 1.93 -1.05 6.46
CA VAL A 140 1.97 -1.64 5.12
C VAL A 140 3.13 -2.61 5.07
N ALA A 141 2.82 -3.89 4.97
CA ALA A 141 3.80 -4.95 4.81
C ALA A 141 3.66 -5.59 3.44
N LEU A 142 4.79 -5.87 2.79
CA LEU A 142 4.84 -6.46 1.47
C LEU A 142 5.91 -7.54 1.39
N ARG A 143 5.58 -8.62 0.68
CA ARG A 143 6.51 -9.67 0.28
C ARG A 143 6.61 -9.69 -1.23
N ILE A 144 7.82 -9.54 -1.74
CA ILE A 144 8.09 -9.54 -3.17
C ILE A 144 8.97 -10.75 -3.49
N PRO A 145 8.47 -11.76 -4.23
CA PRO A 145 9.31 -12.86 -4.66
C PRO A 145 10.42 -12.33 -5.57
N LYS A 146 11.57 -13.00 -5.55
CA LYS A 146 12.65 -12.75 -6.49
C LYS A 146 12.14 -13.12 -7.88
N ASN A 147 11.69 -12.13 -8.60
CA ASN A 147 11.16 -12.32 -9.94
C ASN A 147 12.26 -11.98 -10.96
N SER A 148 12.49 -12.89 -11.90
CA SER A 148 13.44 -12.73 -13.01
C SER A 148 12.80 -12.16 -14.27
N ALA A 149 11.48 -11.93 -14.23
CA ALA A 149 10.73 -11.36 -15.35
C ALA A 149 10.68 -9.82 -15.27
N ALA A 150 10.78 -9.19 -16.43
CA ALA A 150 10.53 -7.76 -16.63
C ALA A 150 9.16 -7.36 -16.07
N VAL A 151 9.11 -6.34 -15.21
CA VAL A 151 7.86 -5.72 -14.74
C VAL A 151 7.65 -4.43 -15.52
N ASP A 152 6.52 -4.34 -16.21
CA ASP A 152 6.07 -3.09 -16.84
C ASP A 152 5.04 -2.40 -15.94
N TYR A 153 5.51 -1.45 -15.15
CA TYR A 153 4.70 -0.75 -14.15
C TYR A 153 3.80 0.34 -14.74
N THR A 154 4.04 0.75 -15.99
CA THR A 154 3.27 1.81 -16.66
C THR A 154 1.79 1.44 -16.81
N ASN A 155 1.50 0.14 -16.97
CA ASN A 155 0.14 -0.43 -17.01
C ASN A 155 -0.69 -0.16 -15.74
N PHE A 156 -0.08 0.32 -14.66
CA PHE A 156 -0.77 0.61 -13.40
C PHE A 156 -0.94 2.10 -13.12
N ILE A 157 -0.28 2.99 -13.87
CA ILE A 157 -0.20 4.44 -13.58
C ILE A 157 -1.08 5.30 -14.51
N GLU A 158 -1.89 4.69 -15.39
CA GLU A 158 -2.85 5.41 -16.25
C GLU A 158 -4.05 6.04 -15.52
#